data_AF-A0A7X0DMC2-F1
#
_entry.id   AF-A0A7X0DMC2-F1
#
_cell.length_a   1.000
_cell.length_b   1.000
_cell.length_c   1.000
_cell.angle_alpha   90.00
_cell.angle_beta   90.00
_cell.angle_gamma   90.00
#
_symmetry.space_group_name_H-M   'P 1'
#
loop_
_entity.id
_entity.type
_entity.pdbx_description
1 polymer ?
#
loop_
_entity_poly.entity_id
_entity_poly.type
_entity_poly.pdbx_seq_one_letter_code
_entity_poly.pdbx_strand_id
1 'polypeptide(L)'
;MSEWKRLARFDGPIVIIGFGSIGQGILPLILRHIDAPRDAITIIAPDDSDRAIADAEGIRFLQTALTRDNVRSVLEPILAGTPGFIVNMSVNVSSLDLIRLAQGWGALYIDTCIEPWEGGYTDTSKSASQRSNYSMREEALAVQAQFPGGKTAVMAHGANPGLVSHFVKRALLTVAADTGVDTPVPTDRSGWAALAETLGIKGIHIAERDTQTTARPKVRGEFWNTWSIDGFVGEGMQPAELGWGTHEKGLPEDGFRHDFGCDAAIYLGRPGASTRVRTWTPMEGPFHGFLITHNEAISIADFLTVRENGAVRYRPTVHYAYHPCDAAVLSLHELAGKEWAEQPVYRLLNGELTEGRDELGVLLYGHAKNAYWYGSHLSVQEARDLAPYQNATGLQVTAAVLGGMVWAINNPDVGLIEADELPHEDILAVAGPYLGPVVGEYTDWTPLDGREKLFPEDVDHQDPWQFRNVRVR
;
A
#
# COMPACT_ATOMS: atom_id res chain seq x y z
N MET A 1 9.55 3.51 31.05
CA MET A 1 9.76 3.29 29.60
C MET A 1 9.89 1.79 29.41
N SER A 2 8.96 1.16 28.71
CA SER A 2 9.09 -0.25 28.34
C SER A 2 10.36 -0.43 27.51
N GLU A 3 11.22 -1.39 27.88
CA GLU A 3 12.36 -1.75 27.03
C GLU A 3 11.83 -2.37 25.73
N TRP A 4 12.04 -1.68 24.62
CA TRP A 4 11.78 -2.22 23.28
C TRP A 4 12.82 -3.31 22.96
N LYS A 5 12.37 -4.43 22.39
CA LYS A 5 13.25 -5.55 22.05
C LYS A 5 14.03 -5.29 20.77
N ARG A 6 15.29 -5.75 20.70
CA ARG A 6 15.99 -5.96 19.42
C ARG A 6 15.35 -7.15 18.71
N LEU A 7 14.96 -6.97 17.45
CA LEU A 7 14.24 -7.95 16.63
C LEU A 7 15.16 -8.65 15.62
N ALA A 8 16.24 -7.99 15.20
CA ALA A 8 17.22 -8.53 14.26
C ALA A 8 18.60 -7.89 14.49
N ARG A 9 19.64 -8.50 13.93
CA ARG A 9 20.99 -7.93 13.82
C ARG A 9 21.40 -7.88 12.36
N PHE A 10 21.97 -6.76 11.93
CA PHE A 10 22.45 -6.57 10.57
C PHE A 10 23.78 -5.82 10.59
N ASP A 11 24.87 -6.51 10.25
CA ASP A 11 26.22 -5.94 10.31
C ASP A 11 26.62 -5.19 9.02
N GLY A 12 25.83 -5.32 7.94
CA GLY A 12 26.08 -4.67 6.66
C GLY A 12 25.57 -3.21 6.59
N PRO A 13 25.91 -2.49 5.51
CA PRO A 13 25.42 -1.13 5.31
C PRO A 13 23.90 -1.09 5.07
N ILE A 14 23.21 -0.14 5.71
CA ILE A 14 21.79 0.15 5.44
C ILE A 14 21.71 1.48 4.71
N VAL A 15 21.09 1.48 3.53
CA VAL A 15 20.92 2.68 2.71
C VAL A 15 19.44 3.04 2.62
N ILE A 16 19.05 4.13 3.25
CA ILE A 16 17.70 4.69 3.16
C ILE A 16 17.67 5.67 1.99
N ILE A 17 16.89 5.36 0.95
CA ILE A 17 16.72 6.22 -0.23
C ILE A 17 15.38 6.94 -0.07
N GLY A 18 15.40 8.27 -0.07
CA GLY A 18 14.24 9.11 0.25
C GLY A 18 14.12 9.37 1.75
N PHE A 19 13.99 10.65 2.12
CA PHE A 19 13.89 11.08 3.52
C PHE A 19 12.71 12.02 3.79
N GLY A 20 11.60 11.79 3.06
CA GLY A 20 10.29 12.39 3.38
C GLY A 20 9.61 11.71 4.56
N SER A 21 8.26 11.77 4.65
CA SER A 21 7.49 11.26 5.79
C SER A 21 7.87 9.84 6.23
N ILE A 22 7.95 8.91 5.27
CA ILE A 22 8.21 7.49 5.54
C ILE A 22 9.68 7.25 5.88
N GLY A 23 10.61 7.86 5.14
CA GLY A 23 12.06 7.77 5.42
C GLY A 23 12.42 8.29 6.81
N GLN A 24 11.80 9.41 7.23
CA GLN A 24 11.94 9.95 8.58
C GLN A 24 11.35 9.02 9.63
N GLY A 25 10.18 8.42 9.36
CA GLY A 25 9.48 7.55 10.30
C GLY A 25 10.12 6.17 10.47
N ILE A 26 10.77 5.60 9.44
CA ILE A 26 11.39 4.28 9.52
C ILE A 26 12.72 4.32 10.28
N LEU A 27 13.47 5.42 10.19
CA LEU A 27 14.76 5.58 10.87
C LEU A 27 14.71 5.27 12.38
N PRO A 28 13.81 5.87 13.20
CA PRO A 28 13.75 5.56 14.63
C PRO A 28 13.36 4.10 14.91
N LEU A 29 12.59 3.44 14.02
CA LEU A 29 12.24 2.03 14.17
C LEU A 29 13.44 1.12 13.87
N ILE A 30 14.22 1.42 12.84
CA ILE A 30 15.50 0.73 12.55
C ILE A 30 16.43 0.86 13.75
N LEU A 31 16.68 2.08 14.23
CA LEU A 31 17.59 2.35 15.35
C LEU A 31 17.14 1.69 16.66
N ARG A 32 15.85 1.46 16.83
CA ARG A 32 15.25 0.81 17.99
C ARG A 32 15.33 -0.72 17.92
N HIS A 33 15.08 -1.31 16.75
CA HIS A 33 14.83 -2.75 16.64
C HIS A 33 15.89 -3.54 15.93
N ILE A 34 16.68 -2.92 15.04
CA ILE A 34 17.74 -3.59 14.31
C ILE A 34 19.06 -3.24 14.98
N ASP A 35 19.78 -4.24 15.46
CA ASP A 35 21.15 -4.06 15.93
C ASP A 35 22.06 -3.86 14.71
N ALA A 36 22.30 -2.60 14.37
CA ALA A 36 23.13 -2.18 13.25
C ALA A 36 24.01 -0.98 13.68
N PRO A 37 25.29 -0.93 13.26
CA PRO A 37 26.16 0.22 13.54
C PRO A 37 25.61 1.50 12.89
N ARG A 38 25.48 2.60 13.66
CA ARG A 38 24.95 3.88 13.14
C ARG A 38 25.78 4.44 11.98
N ASP A 39 27.10 4.23 12.01
CA ASP A 39 28.04 4.62 10.96
C ASP A 39 27.93 3.78 9.68
N ALA A 40 27.23 2.64 9.73
CA ALA A 40 26.86 1.83 8.58
C ALA A 40 25.52 2.25 7.95
N ILE A 41 24.79 3.21 8.55
CA ILE A 41 23.53 3.72 8.01
C ILE A 41 23.79 5.00 7.21
N THR A 42 23.31 5.04 5.97
CA THR A 42 23.37 6.22 5.10
C THR A 42 22.00 6.58 4.56
N ILE A 43 21.63 7.85 4.64
CA ILE A 43 20.41 8.42 4.06
C ILE A 43 20.79 9.15 2.78
N ILE A 44 20.00 8.98 1.71
CA ILE A 44 20.16 9.65 0.42
C ILE A 44 18.86 10.37 0.06
N ALA A 45 18.90 11.68 -0.16
CA ALA A 45 17.74 12.49 -0.54
C ALA A 45 18.18 13.70 -1.38
N PRO A 46 17.31 14.29 -2.23
CA PRO A 46 17.70 15.34 -3.18
C PRO A 46 18.02 16.69 -2.52
N ASP A 47 17.36 17.02 -1.41
CA ASP A 47 17.53 18.26 -0.65
C ASP A 47 17.84 17.98 0.83
N ASP A 48 18.11 19.04 1.59
CA ASP A 48 18.51 18.98 2.99
C ASP A 48 17.41 19.42 3.97
N SER A 49 16.16 19.56 3.52
CA SER A 49 15.04 20.06 4.34
C SER A 49 14.87 19.29 5.65
N ASP A 50 15.13 17.99 5.61
CA ASP A 50 14.98 17.07 6.75
C ASP A 50 16.31 16.58 7.34
N ARG A 51 17.45 17.14 6.89
CA ARG A 51 18.80 16.74 7.34
C ARG A 51 18.99 16.85 8.85
N ALA A 52 18.28 17.76 9.50
CA ALA A 52 18.34 17.95 10.95
C ALA A 52 17.98 16.69 11.75
N ILE A 53 17.08 15.84 11.25
CA ILE A 53 16.72 14.57 11.90
C ILE A 53 17.91 13.59 11.81
N ALA A 54 18.53 13.48 10.63
CA ALA A 54 19.70 12.63 10.44
C ALA A 54 20.89 13.08 11.30
N ASP A 55 21.16 14.39 11.36
CA ASP A 55 22.22 14.95 12.19
C ASP A 55 21.98 14.69 13.69
N ALA A 56 20.74 14.84 14.17
CA ALA A 56 20.36 14.59 15.56
C ALA A 56 20.57 13.11 15.96
N GLU A 57 20.37 12.18 15.02
CA GLU A 57 20.61 10.76 15.21
C GLU A 57 22.05 10.32 14.88
N GLY A 58 22.91 11.24 14.44
CA GLY A 58 24.30 10.94 14.06
C GLY A 58 24.41 10.02 12.85
N ILE A 59 23.48 10.13 11.90
CA ILE A 59 23.40 9.29 10.69
C ILE A 59 23.97 10.04 9.50
N ARG A 60 24.74 9.35 8.66
CA ARG A 60 25.31 9.93 7.44
C ARG A 60 24.20 10.33 6.48
N PHE A 61 24.26 11.57 5.98
CA PHE A 61 23.31 12.10 4.98
C PHE A 61 24.06 12.49 3.70
N LEU A 62 23.60 11.97 2.56
CA LEU A 62 24.08 12.32 1.23
C LEU A 62 22.98 13.08 0.48
N GLN A 63 23.18 14.39 0.33
CA GLN A 63 22.29 15.24 -0.45
C GLN A 63 22.56 15.01 -1.94
N THR A 64 21.80 14.12 -2.57
CA THR A 64 21.91 13.77 -3.99
C THR A 64 20.59 13.18 -4.48
N ALA A 65 20.03 13.76 -5.56
CA ALA A 65 18.93 13.14 -6.28
C ALA A 65 19.45 11.91 -7.04
N LEU A 66 18.86 10.73 -6.82
CA LEU A 66 19.18 9.55 -7.60
C LEU A 66 18.49 9.63 -8.95
N THR A 67 19.25 9.39 -10.01
CA THR A 67 18.78 9.37 -11.39
C THR A 67 19.27 8.10 -12.08
N ARG A 68 18.68 7.79 -13.24
CA ARG A 68 19.12 6.67 -14.09
C ARG A 68 20.63 6.71 -14.37
N ASP A 69 21.22 7.90 -14.49
CA ASP A 69 22.61 8.08 -14.88
C ASP A 69 23.59 7.96 -13.71
N ASN A 70 23.16 8.29 -12.48
CA ASN A 70 24.05 8.35 -11.32
C ASN A 70 23.82 7.23 -10.28
N VAL A 71 22.69 6.52 -10.33
CA VAL A 71 22.29 5.60 -9.25
C VAL A 71 23.35 4.56 -8.94
N ARG A 72 23.99 3.99 -9.97
CA ARG A 72 25.08 3.03 -9.79
C ARG A 72 26.29 3.67 -9.13
N SER A 73 26.79 4.79 -9.63
CA SER A 73 28.02 5.42 -9.12
C SER A 73 27.87 5.97 -7.71
N VAL A 74 26.65 6.33 -7.30
CA VAL A 74 26.33 6.77 -5.94
C VAL A 74 26.26 5.60 -4.95
N LEU A 75 25.60 4.50 -5.34
CA LEU A 75 25.34 3.38 -4.43
C LEU A 75 26.49 2.35 -4.37
N GLU A 76 27.22 2.15 -5.47
CA GLU A 76 28.30 1.17 -5.57
C GLU A 76 29.38 1.35 -4.48
N PRO A 77 29.87 2.57 -4.16
CA PRO A 77 30.85 2.76 -3.10
C PRO A 77 30.37 2.38 -1.68
N ILE A 78 29.05 2.29 -1.49
CA ILE A 78 28.43 1.95 -0.19
C ILE A 78 28.13 0.45 -0.12
N LEU A 79 27.67 -0.15 -1.22
CA LEU A 79 27.09 -1.50 -1.24
C LEU A 79 28.00 -2.55 -1.91
N ALA A 80 28.98 -2.15 -2.71
CA ALA A 80 29.86 -3.11 -3.38
C ALA A 80 30.87 -3.70 -2.40
N GLY A 81 30.76 -5.01 -2.16
CA GLY A 81 31.74 -5.80 -1.40
C GLY A 81 31.30 -6.21 0.01
N THR A 82 30.16 -5.72 0.51
CA THR A 82 29.52 -6.22 1.74
C THR A 82 28.00 -6.31 1.50
N PRO A 83 27.34 -7.43 1.84
CA PRO A 83 25.88 -7.54 1.74
C PRO A 83 25.20 -6.40 2.51
N GLY A 84 24.58 -5.46 1.79
CA GLY A 84 23.86 -4.33 2.38
C GLY A 84 22.34 -4.53 2.37
N PHE A 85 21.61 -3.50 2.82
CA PHE A 85 20.15 -3.44 2.76
C PHE A 85 19.75 -2.08 2.18
N ILE A 86 19.12 -2.08 1.01
CA ILE A 86 18.47 -0.91 0.43
C ILE A 86 17.04 -0.80 0.97
N VAL A 87 16.74 0.31 1.65
CA VAL A 87 15.41 0.68 2.15
C VAL A 87 14.92 1.85 1.31
N ASN A 88 14.15 1.57 0.26
CA ASN A 88 13.72 2.57 -0.72
C ASN A 88 12.36 3.18 -0.36
N MET A 89 12.38 4.37 0.23
CA MET A 89 11.24 5.17 0.66
C MET A 89 11.14 6.47 -0.18
N SER A 90 11.49 6.39 -1.45
CA SER A 90 11.59 7.55 -2.35
C SER A 90 10.50 7.58 -3.40
N VAL A 91 10.36 8.73 -4.05
CA VAL A 91 9.59 8.92 -5.29
C VAL A 91 10.58 9.14 -6.43
N ASN A 92 10.12 8.93 -7.67
CA ASN A 92 10.89 9.18 -8.91
C ASN A 92 12.16 8.32 -9.08
N VAL A 93 12.35 7.26 -8.28
CA VAL A 93 13.50 6.35 -8.36
C VAL A 93 13.01 4.94 -8.71
N SER A 94 13.48 4.38 -9.83
CA SER A 94 13.00 3.09 -10.31
C SER A 94 13.27 1.94 -9.34
N SER A 95 12.20 1.37 -8.77
CA SER A 95 12.28 0.19 -7.91
C SER A 95 12.97 -0.97 -8.62
N LEU A 96 12.62 -1.21 -9.89
CA LEU A 96 13.17 -2.35 -10.66
C LEU A 96 14.67 -2.23 -10.94
N ASP A 97 15.15 -1.01 -11.18
CA ASP A 97 16.60 -0.80 -11.39
C ASP A 97 17.37 -0.92 -10.09
N LEU A 98 16.81 -0.42 -8.97
CA LEU A 98 17.39 -0.63 -7.65
C LEU A 98 17.43 -2.11 -7.26
N ILE A 99 16.37 -2.87 -7.53
CA ILE A 99 16.34 -4.31 -7.27
C ILE A 99 17.42 -5.02 -8.08
N ARG A 100 17.55 -4.74 -9.39
CA ARG A 100 18.62 -5.35 -10.22
C ARG A 100 20.01 -5.02 -9.70
N LEU A 101 20.24 -3.79 -9.24
CA LEU A 101 21.49 -3.39 -8.62
C LEU A 101 21.73 -4.11 -7.28
N ALA A 102 20.71 -4.19 -6.42
CA ALA A 102 20.76 -4.90 -5.15
C ALA A 102 21.12 -6.38 -5.36
N GLN A 103 20.48 -7.06 -6.30
CA GLN A 103 20.83 -8.43 -6.69
C GLN A 103 22.30 -8.55 -7.11
N GLY A 104 22.78 -7.62 -7.96
CA GLY A 104 24.17 -7.60 -8.43
C GLY A 104 25.20 -7.40 -7.31
N TRP A 105 24.85 -6.70 -6.23
CA TRP A 105 25.71 -6.47 -5.07
C TRP A 105 25.50 -7.48 -3.93
N GLY A 106 24.52 -8.38 -4.06
CA GLY A 106 24.14 -9.28 -2.97
C GLY A 106 23.50 -8.55 -1.78
N ALA A 107 22.82 -7.43 -2.02
CA ALA A 107 22.10 -6.65 -1.03
C ALA A 107 20.62 -7.05 -0.93
N LEU A 108 20.06 -6.93 0.27
CA LEU A 108 18.62 -6.99 0.52
C LEU A 108 17.95 -5.71 0.02
N TYR A 109 16.66 -5.79 -0.26
CA TYR A 109 15.87 -4.66 -0.74
C TYR A 109 14.46 -4.65 -0.13
N ILE A 110 13.94 -3.46 0.17
CA ILE A 110 12.53 -3.24 0.48
C ILE A 110 12.07 -1.88 -0.05
N ASP A 111 10.84 -1.81 -0.57
CA ASP A 111 10.13 -0.58 -0.90
C ASP A 111 8.65 -0.63 -0.48
N THR A 112 7.93 0.46 -0.72
CA THR A 112 6.50 0.59 -0.41
C THR A 112 5.61 0.76 -1.64
N CYS A 113 6.21 0.89 -2.82
CA CYS A 113 5.55 1.01 -4.12
C CYS A 113 6.48 0.50 -5.24
N ILE A 114 5.92 0.18 -6.41
CA ILE A 114 6.71 -0.10 -7.62
C ILE A 114 6.85 1.21 -8.39
N GLU A 115 7.86 1.98 -8.02
CA GLU A 115 8.08 3.33 -8.51
C GLU A 115 8.81 3.31 -9.86
N PRO A 116 8.42 4.12 -10.86
CA PRO A 116 9.20 4.37 -12.06
C PRO A 116 10.25 5.47 -11.82
N TRP A 117 11.15 5.66 -12.80
CA TRP A 117 11.93 6.91 -12.85
C TRP A 117 11.02 8.12 -13.06
N GLU A 118 11.49 9.31 -12.66
CA GLU A 118 10.83 10.60 -12.87
C GLU A 118 10.13 10.72 -14.23
N GLY A 119 8.88 11.18 -14.21
CA GLY A 119 8.02 11.31 -15.40
C GLY A 119 7.32 10.03 -15.85
N GLY A 120 7.60 8.88 -15.24
CA GLY A 120 7.01 7.59 -15.65
C GLY A 120 5.49 7.51 -15.49
N TYR A 121 4.92 8.12 -14.44
CA TYR A 121 3.46 8.13 -14.19
C TYR A 121 2.67 8.96 -15.20
N THR A 122 3.29 10.01 -15.75
CA THR A 122 2.66 11.01 -16.61
C THR A 122 3.11 10.93 -18.06
N ASP A 123 3.86 9.89 -18.44
CA ASP A 123 4.37 9.67 -19.81
C ASP A 123 3.22 9.47 -20.82
N THR A 124 2.78 10.54 -21.46
CA THR A 124 1.68 10.53 -22.43
C THR A 124 1.98 9.74 -23.70
N SER A 125 3.22 9.26 -23.90
CA SER A 125 3.53 8.35 -25.01
C SER A 125 3.03 6.92 -24.74
N LYS A 126 2.76 6.58 -23.48
CA LYS A 126 2.19 5.30 -23.05
C LYS A 126 0.65 5.35 -23.00
N SER A 127 0.01 4.25 -23.35
CA SER A 127 -1.43 4.07 -23.14
C SER A 127 -1.80 4.07 -21.64
N ALA A 128 -3.09 4.26 -21.32
CA ALA A 128 -3.58 4.12 -19.95
C ALA A 128 -3.24 2.75 -19.33
N SER A 129 -3.39 1.67 -20.11
CA SER A 129 -2.99 0.31 -19.70
C SER A 129 -1.50 0.22 -19.35
N GLN A 130 -0.62 0.85 -20.12
CA GLN A 130 0.84 0.83 -19.87
C GLN A 130 1.30 1.78 -18.74
N ARG A 131 0.46 2.73 -18.34
CA ARG A 131 0.71 3.61 -17.19
C ARG A 131 0.06 3.10 -15.91
N SER A 132 -0.55 1.92 -15.93
CA SER A 132 -1.25 1.33 -14.78
C SER A 132 -0.30 0.69 -13.78
N ASN A 133 -0.75 0.50 -12.54
CA ASN A 133 0.00 -0.30 -11.56
C ASN A 133 0.04 -1.77 -11.97
N TYR A 134 -0.96 -2.28 -12.70
CA TYR A 134 -0.89 -3.60 -13.32
C TYR A 134 0.34 -3.74 -14.23
N SER A 135 0.56 -2.78 -15.13
CA SER A 135 1.74 -2.83 -16.03
C SER A 135 3.04 -2.78 -15.26
N MET A 136 3.14 -1.92 -14.23
CA MET A 136 4.33 -1.82 -13.39
C MET A 136 4.57 -3.12 -12.61
N ARG A 137 3.51 -3.75 -12.09
CA ARG A 137 3.59 -5.06 -11.43
C ARG A 137 4.00 -6.17 -12.38
N GLU A 138 3.46 -6.22 -13.60
CA GLU A 138 3.87 -7.22 -14.60
C GLU A 138 5.37 -7.09 -14.97
N GLU A 139 5.88 -5.87 -15.07
CA GLU A 139 7.33 -5.65 -15.23
C GLU A 139 8.11 -6.17 -14.01
N ALA A 140 7.60 -5.96 -12.79
CA ALA A 140 8.21 -6.49 -11.56
C ALA A 140 8.21 -8.02 -11.49
N LEU A 141 7.10 -8.68 -11.87
CA LEU A 141 7.01 -10.14 -11.94
C LEU A 141 7.98 -10.71 -12.99
N ALA A 142 8.15 -10.03 -14.12
CA ALA A 142 9.15 -10.41 -15.12
C ALA A 142 10.59 -10.28 -14.59
N VAL A 143 10.86 -9.35 -13.68
CA VAL A 143 12.15 -9.26 -12.96
C VAL A 143 12.27 -10.35 -11.90
N GLN A 144 11.21 -10.63 -11.14
CA GLN A 144 11.18 -11.70 -10.14
C GLN A 144 11.59 -13.04 -10.75
N ALA A 145 11.08 -13.36 -11.94
CA ALA A 145 11.41 -14.58 -12.66
C ALA A 145 12.91 -14.72 -13.04
N GLN A 146 13.68 -13.62 -13.03
CA GLN A 146 15.12 -13.63 -13.36
C GLN A 146 16.00 -14.00 -12.16
N PHE A 147 15.48 -13.92 -10.93
CA PHE A 147 16.26 -14.11 -9.70
C PHE A 147 15.67 -15.17 -8.76
N PRO A 148 15.41 -16.41 -9.22
CA PRO A 148 14.93 -17.47 -8.34
C PRO A 148 15.99 -17.79 -7.26
N GLY A 149 15.62 -17.65 -5.98
CA GLY A 149 16.56 -17.84 -4.86
C GLY A 149 17.67 -16.79 -4.80
N GLY A 150 17.49 -15.64 -5.46
CA GLY A 150 18.37 -14.48 -5.31
C GLY A 150 18.24 -13.84 -3.93
N LYS A 151 18.88 -12.68 -3.73
CA LYS A 151 18.73 -11.95 -2.47
C LYS A 151 17.29 -11.49 -2.27
N THR A 152 16.87 -11.45 -1.02
CA THR A 152 15.50 -11.08 -0.70
C THR A 152 15.23 -9.62 -1.02
N ALA A 153 14.23 -9.40 -1.86
CA ALA A 153 13.73 -8.11 -2.26
C ALA A 153 12.22 -8.07 -2.02
N VAL A 154 11.81 -7.39 -0.96
CA VAL A 154 10.40 -7.28 -0.57
C VAL A 154 9.79 -6.09 -1.31
N MET A 155 8.88 -6.36 -2.24
CA MET A 155 8.27 -5.34 -3.08
C MET A 155 6.94 -4.88 -2.49
N ALA A 156 6.65 -3.57 -2.63
CA ALA A 156 5.37 -2.96 -2.31
C ALA A 156 4.88 -3.32 -0.89
N HIS A 157 5.74 -3.11 0.13
CA HIS A 157 5.48 -3.49 1.52
C HIS A 157 5.50 -2.30 2.47
N GLY A 158 4.53 -1.42 2.29
CA GLY A 158 4.12 -0.38 3.24
C GLY A 158 2.85 -0.78 4.00
N ALA A 159 1.94 0.18 4.21
CA ALA A 159 0.65 -0.12 4.81
C ALA A 159 -0.31 -0.76 3.79
N ASN A 160 -0.48 -0.10 2.66
CA ASN A 160 -1.30 -0.49 1.52
C ASN A 160 -0.63 0.10 0.29
N PRO A 161 0.03 -0.69 -0.56
CA PRO A 161 0.25 -2.14 -0.48
C PRO A 161 1.14 -2.56 0.70
N GLY A 162 0.96 -3.78 1.22
CA GLY A 162 1.78 -4.32 2.30
C GLY A 162 0.99 -4.90 3.47
N LEU A 163 0.83 -4.13 4.55
CA LEU A 163 0.12 -4.52 5.78
C LEU A 163 -1.26 -5.13 5.51
N VAL A 164 -1.99 -4.57 4.57
CA VAL A 164 -3.34 -5.02 4.19
C VAL A 164 -3.39 -6.45 3.64
N SER A 165 -2.34 -6.95 2.99
CA SER A 165 -2.27 -8.36 2.57
C SER A 165 -2.26 -9.31 3.78
N HIS A 166 -1.61 -8.90 4.89
CA HIS A 166 -1.61 -9.65 6.14
C HIS A 166 -2.97 -9.58 6.84
N PHE A 167 -3.64 -8.44 6.75
CA PHE A 167 -5.01 -8.28 7.22
C PHE A 167 -5.99 -9.15 6.44
N VAL A 168 -5.85 -9.30 5.12
CA VAL A 168 -6.69 -10.23 4.33
C VAL A 168 -6.54 -11.65 4.85
N LYS A 169 -5.30 -12.14 5.03
CA LYS A 169 -5.05 -13.49 5.55
C LYS A 169 -5.68 -13.70 6.93
N ARG A 170 -5.51 -12.74 7.85
CA ARG A 170 -6.17 -12.79 9.17
C ARG A 170 -7.69 -12.78 9.05
N ALA A 171 -8.24 -11.92 8.21
CA ALA A 171 -9.68 -11.76 8.03
C ALA A 171 -10.32 -13.03 7.44
N LEU A 172 -9.67 -13.69 6.47
CA LEU A 172 -10.11 -14.97 5.92
C LEU A 172 -10.20 -16.04 7.02
N LEU A 173 -9.19 -16.15 7.88
CA LEU A 173 -9.20 -17.10 8.99
C LEU A 173 -10.31 -16.79 10.01
N THR A 174 -10.54 -15.52 10.34
CA THR A 174 -11.62 -15.12 11.24
C THR A 174 -12.99 -15.44 10.65
N VAL A 175 -13.22 -15.08 9.39
CA VAL A 175 -14.49 -15.38 8.70
C VAL A 175 -14.71 -16.88 8.60
N ALA A 176 -13.67 -17.67 8.35
CA ALA A 176 -13.77 -19.14 8.35
C ALA A 176 -14.24 -19.68 9.70
N ALA A 177 -13.57 -19.28 10.79
CA ALA A 177 -13.94 -19.70 12.13
C ALA A 177 -15.40 -19.30 12.47
N ASP A 178 -15.78 -18.06 12.18
CA ASP A 178 -17.09 -17.50 12.53
C ASP A 178 -18.24 -17.99 11.64
N THR A 179 -17.94 -18.58 10.48
CA THR A 179 -18.92 -19.20 9.57
C THR A 179 -18.90 -20.73 9.64
N GLY A 180 -18.08 -21.31 10.52
CA GLY A 180 -18.01 -22.75 10.74
C GLY A 180 -17.28 -23.53 9.64
N VAL A 181 -16.43 -22.87 8.86
CA VAL A 181 -15.56 -23.51 7.88
C VAL A 181 -14.28 -23.95 8.58
N ASP A 182 -14.14 -25.27 8.78
CA ASP A 182 -12.92 -25.86 9.33
C ASP A 182 -11.83 -25.90 8.25
N THR A 183 -10.71 -25.27 8.54
CA THR A 183 -9.54 -25.24 7.64
C THR A 183 -8.26 -25.17 8.48
N PRO A 184 -7.21 -25.92 8.14
CA PRO A 184 -5.88 -25.56 8.61
C PRO A 184 -5.50 -24.18 8.07
N VAL A 185 -4.59 -23.49 8.74
CA VAL A 185 -4.02 -22.23 8.21
C VAL A 185 -3.33 -22.55 6.89
N PRO A 186 -3.74 -21.94 5.76
CA PRO A 186 -3.10 -22.21 4.48
C PRO A 186 -1.63 -21.78 4.46
N THR A 187 -0.78 -22.62 3.87
CA THR A 187 0.67 -22.40 3.82
C THR A 187 1.18 -21.95 2.46
N ASP A 188 0.32 -21.96 1.44
CA ASP A 188 0.65 -21.59 0.07
C ASP A 188 -0.47 -20.80 -0.60
N ARG A 189 -0.16 -20.22 -1.76
CA ARG A 189 -1.09 -19.43 -2.57
C ARG A 189 -2.36 -20.20 -2.91
N SER A 190 -2.25 -21.47 -3.30
CA SER A 190 -3.42 -22.29 -3.66
C SER A 190 -4.38 -22.50 -2.50
N GLY A 191 -3.86 -22.74 -1.29
CA GLY A 191 -4.67 -22.91 -0.09
C GLY A 191 -5.40 -21.62 0.30
N TRP A 192 -4.72 -20.46 0.20
CA TRP A 192 -5.37 -19.17 0.47
C TRP A 192 -6.47 -18.85 -0.55
N ALA A 193 -6.22 -19.07 -1.84
CA ALA A 193 -7.21 -18.89 -2.89
C ALA A 193 -8.42 -19.82 -2.71
N ALA A 194 -8.18 -21.10 -2.41
CA ALA A 194 -9.24 -22.08 -2.14
C ALA A 194 -10.07 -21.72 -0.90
N LEU A 195 -9.43 -21.18 0.15
CA LEU A 195 -10.15 -20.70 1.32
C LEU A 195 -11.07 -19.53 0.96
N ALA A 196 -10.58 -18.52 0.24
CA ALA A 196 -11.38 -17.38 -0.19
C ALA A 196 -12.58 -17.80 -1.08
N GLU A 197 -12.37 -18.76 -2.00
CA GLU A 197 -13.46 -19.37 -2.79
C GLU A 197 -14.48 -20.07 -1.90
N THR A 198 -14.02 -20.89 -0.95
CA THR A 198 -14.87 -21.68 -0.04
C THR A 198 -15.75 -20.79 0.84
N LEU A 199 -15.20 -19.66 1.30
CA LEU A 199 -15.94 -18.67 2.09
C LEU A 199 -16.91 -17.84 1.26
N GLY A 200 -16.82 -17.92 -0.07
CA GLY A 200 -17.63 -17.12 -0.97
C GLY A 200 -17.28 -15.63 -0.91
N ILE A 201 -16.02 -15.28 -0.67
CA ILE A 201 -15.59 -13.87 -0.70
C ILE A 201 -15.76 -13.36 -2.14
N LYS A 202 -16.70 -12.45 -2.37
CA LYS A 202 -16.93 -11.86 -3.70
C LYS A 202 -15.91 -10.77 -4.00
N GLY A 203 -15.53 -10.01 -2.98
CA GLY A 203 -14.49 -9.02 -3.11
C GLY A 203 -14.01 -8.46 -1.78
N ILE A 204 -13.05 -7.55 -1.91
CA ILE A 204 -12.30 -6.94 -0.82
C ILE A 204 -12.11 -5.47 -1.15
N HIS A 205 -12.63 -4.56 -0.32
CA HIS A 205 -12.13 -3.19 -0.36
C HIS A 205 -10.92 -3.09 0.56
N ILE A 206 -9.88 -2.41 0.11
CA ILE A 206 -8.98 -1.73 1.05
C ILE A 206 -9.77 -0.51 1.52
N ALA A 207 -10.33 -0.59 2.72
CA ALA A 207 -11.31 0.37 3.21
C ALA A 207 -10.63 1.25 4.26
N GLU A 208 -10.37 2.49 3.87
CA GLU A 208 -9.59 3.43 4.67
C GLU A 208 -10.34 4.74 4.88
N ARG A 209 -10.32 5.21 6.13
CA ARG A 209 -10.77 6.55 6.51
C ARG A 209 -9.72 7.23 7.38
N ASP A 210 -9.05 8.21 6.79
CA ASP A 210 -8.20 9.13 7.51
C ASP A 210 -9.04 10.31 8.05
N THR A 211 -8.99 10.51 9.37
CA THR A 211 -9.68 11.60 10.10
C THR A 211 -8.70 12.57 10.73
N GLN A 212 -7.40 12.43 10.47
CA GLN A 212 -6.37 13.31 11.01
C GLN A 212 -6.63 14.74 10.54
N THR A 213 -6.71 15.65 11.50
CA THR A 213 -7.09 17.04 11.25
C THR A 213 -6.11 18.01 11.88
N THR A 214 -6.13 19.26 11.42
CA THR A 214 -5.34 20.35 11.98
C THR A 214 -6.27 21.44 12.51
N ALA A 215 -5.76 22.27 13.42
CA ALA A 215 -6.51 23.45 13.88
C ALA A 215 -6.75 24.51 12.79
N ARG A 216 -6.03 24.44 11.65
CA ARG A 216 -6.11 25.42 10.56
C ARG A 216 -6.83 24.81 9.36
N PRO A 217 -7.74 25.55 8.71
CA PRO A 217 -8.34 25.07 7.48
C PRO A 217 -7.29 25.03 6.36
N LYS A 218 -7.50 24.12 5.41
CA LYS A 218 -6.72 24.05 4.16
C LYS A 218 -6.64 25.42 3.48
N VAL A 219 -5.45 25.79 3.02
CA VAL A 219 -5.21 27.01 2.23
C VAL A 219 -5.46 26.74 0.74
N ARG A 220 -6.12 27.67 0.04
CA ARG A 220 -6.33 27.60 -1.41
C ARG A 220 -4.99 27.66 -2.15
N GLY A 221 -4.80 26.80 -3.15
CA GLY A 221 -3.55 26.73 -3.89
C GLY A 221 -2.44 25.94 -3.18
N GLU A 222 -2.75 25.29 -2.06
CA GLU A 222 -1.87 24.30 -1.43
C GLU A 222 -2.50 22.90 -1.53
N PHE A 223 -1.71 21.86 -1.80
CA PHE A 223 -2.13 20.47 -1.62
C PHE A 223 -1.73 20.02 -0.21
N TRP A 224 -2.68 19.55 0.60
CA TRP A 224 -2.45 19.11 1.97
C TRP A 224 -2.71 17.62 2.05
N ASN A 225 -1.80 16.85 2.64
CA ASN A 225 -1.98 15.41 2.83
C ASN A 225 -1.19 14.91 4.04
N THR A 226 -1.55 13.75 4.56
CA THR A 226 -0.88 13.08 5.70
C THR A 226 0.33 12.24 5.28
N TRP A 227 0.48 11.98 3.99
CA TRP A 227 1.63 11.30 3.40
C TRP A 227 2.02 11.92 2.06
N SER A 228 2.95 11.29 1.33
CA SER A 228 3.55 11.80 0.08
C SER A 228 2.51 12.43 -0.84
N ILE A 229 2.67 13.72 -1.15
CA ILE A 229 1.76 14.44 -2.04
C ILE A 229 2.07 14.10 -3.49
N ASP A 230 3.36 14.03 -3.85
CA ASP A 230 3.78 13.62 -5.20
C ASP A 230 3.28 12.21 -5.53
N GLY A 231 3.44 11.26 -4.60
CA GLY A 231 2.92 9.90 -4.75
C GLY A 231 1.40 9.88 -4.89
N PHE A 232 0.69 10.55 -3.99
CA PHE A 232 -0.77 10.58 -4.01
C PHE A 232 -1.37 11.24 -5.26
N VAL A 233 -0.75 12.32 -5.75
CA VAL A 233 -1.16 12.97 -7.01
C VAL A 233 -0.85 12.07 -8.21
N GLY A 234 0.35 11.47 -8.26
CA GLY A 234 0.76 10.55 -9.31
C GLY A 234 -0.20 9.38 -9.46
N GLU A 235 -0.48 8.69 -8.36
CA GLU A 235 -1.44 7.57 -8.29
C GLU A 235 -2.88 8.02 -8.54
N GLY A 236 -3.28 9.17 -7.99
CA GLY A 236 -4.61 9.73 -8.18
C GLY A 236 -4.93 10.08 -9.63
N MET A 237 -3.91 10.45 -10.42
CA MET A 237 -4.01 10.79 -11.85
C MET A 237 -3.84 9.59 -12.78
N GLN A 238 -3.35 8.45 -12.28
CA GLN A 238 -3.40 7.19 -13.00
C GLN A 238 -4.85 6.72 -13.19
N PRO A 239 -5.12 5.81 -14.13
CA PRO A 239 -6.43 5.20 -14.30
C PRO A 239 -6.95 4.60 -12.99
N ALA A 240 -8.24 4.75 -12.70
CA ALA A 240 -8.89 3.94 -11.66
C ALA A 240 -8.69 2.46 -12.01
N GLU A 241 -8.22 1.67 -11.05
CA GLU A 241 -7.78 0.29 -11.30
C GLU A 241 -8.21 -0.64 -10.17
N LEU A 242 -8.63 -1.84 -10.54
CA LEU A 242 -9.19 -2.81 -9.62
C LEU A 242 -8.95 -4.23 -10.09
N GLY A 243 -8.61 -5.11 -9.16
CA GLY A 243 -8.74 -6.54 -9.33
C GLY A 243 -10.19 -6.89 -9.65
N TRP A 244 -10.41 -7.73 -10.66
CA TRP A 244 -11.73 -7.95 -11.23
C TRP A 244 -12.25 -9.36 -10.93
N GLY A 245 -13.25 -9.44 -10.06
CA GLY A 245 -13.77 -10.69 -9.55
C GLY A 245 -14.61 -11.46 -10.56
N THR A 246 -14.64 -12.79 -10.44
CA THR A 246 -15.45 -13.66 -11.31
C THR A 246 -16.94 -13.52 -11.06
N HIS A 247 -17.35 -12.90 -9.96
CA HIS A 247 -18.76 -12.66 -9.62
C HIS A 247 -19.36 -11.46 -10.36
N GLU A 248 -18.53 -10.56 -10.90
CA GLU A 248 -18.99 -9.35 -11.59
C GLU A 248 -19.65 -9.71 -12.93
N LYS A 249 -20.89 -9.25 -13.15
CA LYS A 249 -21.70 -9.67 -14.31
C LYS A 249 -21.31 -9.05 -15.64
N GLY A 250 -20.49 -7.99 -15.61
CA GLY A 250 -20.05 -7.30 -16.82
C GLY A 250 -19.16 -6.10 -16.54
N LEU A 251 -18.35 -5.73 -17.53
CA LEU A 251 -17.53 -4.53 -17.43
C LEU A 251 -18.40 -3.27 -17.41
N PRO A 252 -17.99 -2.21 -16.68
CA PRO A 252 -18.54 -0.88 -16.89
C PRO A 252 -18.32 -0.39 -18.33
N GLU A 253 -19.13 0.56 -18.80
CA GLU A 253 -19.05 1.10 -20.17
C GLU A 253 -17.65 1.65 -20.51
N ASP A 254 -17.00 2.27 -19.52
CA ASP A 254 -15.63 2.81 -19.61
C ASP A 254 -14.60 1.90 -18.93
N GLY A 255 -14.92 0.62 -18.75
CA GLY A 255 -14.02 -0.40 -18.21
C GLY A 255 -13.28 -1.15 -19.31
N PHE A 256 -11.97 -1.33 -19.11
CA PHE A 256 -11.07 -1.94 -20.09
C PHE A 256 -10.23 -3.04 -19.45
N ARG A 257 -9.92 -4.08 -20.23
CA ARG A 257 -8.99 -5.15 -19.86
C ARG A 257 -7.58 -4.84 -20.39
N HIS A 258 -6.60 -5.49 -19.79
CA HIS A 258 -5.24 -5.56 -20.32
C HIS A 258 -5.14 -6.73 -21.32
N ASP A 259 -4.31 -6.58 -22.34
CA ASP A 259 -4.03 -7.60 -23.36
C ASP A 259 -2.80 -8.47 -23.04
N PHE A 260 -2.19 -8.26 -21.87
CA PHE A 260 -1.02 -8.99 -21.35
C PHE A 260 -1.16 -9.24 -19.84
N GLY A 261 -0.26 -10.06 -19.27
CA GLY A 261 -0.09 -10.25 -17.83
C GLY A 261 -1.00 -11.31 -17.18
N CYS A 262 -1.16 -11.23 -15.86
CA CYS A 262 -1.90 -12.19 -15.03
C CYS A 262 -3.43 -12.22 -15.24
N ASP A 263 -3.97 -11.27 -16.00
CA ASP A 263 -5.41 -11.06 -16.28
C ASP A 263 -6.24 -10.90 -15.00
N ALA A 264 -5.65 -10.30 -13.95
CA ALA A 264 -6.29 -10.13 -12.65
C ALA A 264 -7.08 -8.84 -12.48
N ALA A 265 -6.85 -7.82 -13.32
CA ALA A 265 -7.39 -6.48 -13.13
C ALA A 265 -8.07 -5.92 -14.38
N ILE A 266 -8.88 -4.89 -14.15
CA ILE A 266 -9.37 -3.97 -15.18
C ILE A 266 -8.97 -2.55 -14.78
N TYR A 267 -9.02 -1.63 -15.73
CA TYR A 267 -8.92 -0.20 -15.46
C TYR A 267 -10.10 0.55 -16.05
N LEU A 268 -10.40 1.74 -15.53
CA LEU A 268 -11.39 2.64 -16.08
C LEU A 268 -10.71 3.75 -16.89
N GLY A 269 -11.38 4.23 -17.95
CA GLY A 269 -10.90 5.33 -18.79
C GLY A 269 -10.93 6.71 -18.13
N ARG A 270 -10.62 6.81 -16.83
CA ARG A 270 -10.64 8.05 -16.03
C ARG A 270 -9.70 7.96 -14.83
N PRO A 271 -9.26 9.10 -14.26
CA PRO A 271 -8.40 9.13 -13.08
C PRO A 271 -9.03 8.49 -11.84
N GLY A 272 -8.21 7.82 -11.03
CA GLY A 272 -8.63 7.22 -9.76
C GLY A 272 -9.22 8.24 -8.78
N ALA A 273 -8.56 9.38 -8.63
CA ALA A 273 -9.01 10.48 -7.77
C ALA A 273 -10.31 11.16 -8.23
N SER A 274 -10.80 10.86 -9.45
CA SER A 274 -12.12 11.31 -9.93
C SER A 274 -13.22 10.27 -9.77
N THR A 275 -12.84 9.04 -9.41
CA THR A 275 -13.73 7.89 -9.35
C THR A 275 -14.08 7.62 -7.90
N ARG A 276 -15.38 7.64 -7.59
CA ARG A 276 -15.86 7.38 -6.24
C ARG A 276 -16.54 6.02 -6.14
N VAL A 277 -16.36 5.36 -5.01
CA VAL A 277 -16.94 4.06 -4.65
C VAL A 277 -17.61 4.15 -3.29
N ARG A 278 -18.72 3.44 -3.11
CA ARG A 278 -19.41 3.28 -1.83
C ARG A 278 -18.70 2.21 -1.03
N THR A 279 -18.32 2.52 0.19
CA THR A 279 -17.63 1.59 1.10
C THR A 279 -18.06 1.86 2.54
N TRP A 280 -17.45 1.13 3.48
CA TRP A 280 -17.75 1.19 4.90
C TRP A 280 -16.50 0.92 5.74
N THR A 281 -16.37 1.61 6.87
CA THR A 281 -15.42 1.29 7.95
C THR A 281 -16.15 1.33 9.30
N PRO A 282 -15.63 0.67 10.35
CA PRO A 282 -16.31 0.60 11.66
C PRO A 282 -16.63 1.95 12.30
N MET A 283 -15.70 2.89 12.28
CA MET A 283 -15.85 4.17 12.97
C MET A 283 -16.66 5.19 12.18
N GLU A 284 -16.58 5.15 10.84
CA GLU A 284 -17.31 6.08 9.97
C GLU A 284 -18.72 5.58 9.61
N GLY A 285 -18.90 4.26 9.52
CA GLY A 285 -20.04 3.68 8.83
C GLY A 285 -19.90 3.82 7.31
N PRO A 286 -21.00 4.01 6.56
CA PRO A 286 -20.95 4.09 5.10
C PRO A 286 -20.47 5.46 4.59
N PHE A 287 -19.54 5.46 3.63
CA PHE A 287 -19.03 6.67 3.00
C PHE A 287 -18.63 6.46 1.53
N HIS A 288 -18.18 7.53 0.87
CA HIS A 288 -17.58 7.47 -0.46
C HIS A 288 -16.05 7.53 -0.35
N GLY A 289 -15.38 6.48 -0.82
CA GLY A 289 -13.94 6.49 -1.04
C GLY A 289 -13.61 6.81 -2.50
N PHE A 290 -12.36 7.22 -2.75
CA PHE A 290 -11.78 7.31 -4.08
C PHE A 290 -11.21 5.94 -4.50
N LEU A 291 -11.41 5.59 -5.77
CA LEU A 291 -10.88 4.37 -6.38
C LEU A 291 -9.52 4.67 -7.01
N ILE A 292 -8.53 4.95 -6.16
CA ILE A 292 -7.15 5.20 -6.57
C ILE A 292 -6.48 3.86 -6.84
N THR A 293 -5.67 3.80 -7.90
CA THR A 293 -4.95 2.57 -8.26
C THR A 293 -3.88 2.26 -7.22
N HIS A 294 -3.72 0.99 -6.88
CA HIS A 294 -2.80 0.52 -5.86
C HIS A 294 -2.34 -0.90 -6.20
N ASN A 295 -1.09 -1.26 -5.90
CA ASN A 295 -0.52 -2.56 -6.28
C ASN A 295 -1.33 -3.75 -5.73
N GLU A 296 -1.80 -3.66 -4.49
CA GLU A 296 -2.53 -4.73 -3.81
C GLU A 296 -3.91 -5.01 -4.39
N ALA A 297 -4.50 -4.03 -5.09
CA ALA A 297 -5.73 -4.25 -5.86
C ALA A 297 -5.52 -5.33 -6.93
N ILE A 298 -4.32 -5.40 -7.51
CA ILE A 298 -3.94 -6.42 -8.48
C ILE A 298 -3.38 -7.64 -7.76
N SER A 299 -2.42 -7.46 -6.84
CA SER A 299 -1.65 -8.56 -6.26
C SER A 299 -2.53 -9.48 -5.40
N ILE A 300 -3.43 -8.95 -4.58
CA ILE A 300 -4.35 -9.76 -3.75
C ILE A 300 -5.34 -10.52 -4.65
N ALA A 301 -5.90 -9.86 -5.67
CA ALA A 301 -6.82 -10.50 -6.60
C ALA A 301 -6.14 -11.64 -7.37
N ASP A 302 -4.92 -11.40 -7.85
CA ASP A 302 -4.09 -12.43 -8.48
C ASP A 302 -3.77 -13.57 -7.49
N PHE A 303 -3.30 -13.24 -6.29
CA PHE A 303 -2.92 -14.19 -5.23
C PHE A 303 -4.08 -15.14 -4.87
N LEU A 304 -5.30 -14.61 -4.75
CA LEU A 304 -6.50 -15.36 -4.43
C LEU A 304 -7.23 -15.97 -5.65
N THR A 305 -6.58 -15.99 -6.82
CA THR A 305 -7.15 -16.60 -8.03
C THR A 305 -7.07 -18.12 -7.98
N VAL A 306 -8.20 -18.81 -8.14
CA VAL A 306 -8.25 -20.26 -8.39
C VAL A 306 -8.40 -20.51 -9.89
N ARG A 307 -7.54 -21.38 -10.43
CA ARG A 307 -7.59 -21.80 -11.83
C ARG A 307 -7.91 -23.29 -11.94
N GLU A 308 -8.76 -23.64 -12.88
CA GLU A 308 -9.08 -25.02 -13.25
C GLU A 308 -8.81 -25.20 -14.74
N ASN A 309 -7.92 -26.14 -15.10
CA ASN A 309 -7.50 -26.37 -16.50
C ASN A 309 -7.01 -25.10 -17.23
N GLY A 310 -6.35 -24.20 -16.50
CA GLY A 310 -5.84 -22.92 -17.03
C GLY A 310 -6.87 -21.78 -17.07
N ALA A 311 -8.17 -22.07 -16.93
CA ALA A 311 -9.21 -21.06 -16.87
C ALA A 311 -9.39 -20.52 -15.44
N VAL A 312 -9.67 -19.23 -15.30
CA VAL A 312 -10.00 -18.62 -14.01
C VAL A 312 -11.39 -19.10 -13.60
N ARG A 313 -11.47 -19.79 -12.46
CA ARG A 313 -12.72 -20.27 -11.87
C ARG A 313 -13.23 -19.34 -10.77
N TYR A 314 -12.33 -18.86 -9.92
CA TYR A 314 -12.63 -17.94 -8.85
C TYR A 314 -11.58 -16.84 -8.77
N ARG A 315 -12.05 -15.62 -8.51
CA ARG A 315 -11.23 -14.46 -8.15
C ARG A 315 -12.12 -13.44 -7.42
N PRO A 316 -11.63 -12.78 -6.35
CA PRO A 316 -12.34 -11.66 -5.73
C PRO A 316 -12.13 -10.35 -6.52
N THR A 317 -13.13 -9.46 -6.49
CA THR A 317 -12.91 -8.05 -6.85
C THR A 317 -12.08 -7.40 -5.75
N VAL A 318 -11.02 -6.66 -6.07
CA VAL A 318 -10.20 -5.98 -5.05
C VAL A 318 -9.87 -4.57 -5.50
N HIS A 319 -10.13 -3.58 -4.66
CA HIS A 319 -9.71 -2.20 -4.95
C HIS A 319 -9.63 -1.33 -3.71
N TYR A 320 -8.94 -0.21 -3.85
CA TYR A 320 -8.92 0.81 -2.84
C TYR A 320 -10.26 1.56 -2.79
N ALA A 321 -10.73 1.85 -1.58
CA ALA A 321 -11.85 2.72 -1.32
C ALA A 321 -11.42 3.75 -0.26
N TYR A 322 -10.62 4.71 -0.73
CA TYR A 322 -9.87 5.62 0.14
C TYR A 322 -10.64 6.90 0.43
N HIS A 323 -10.93 7.18 1.70
CA HIS A 323 -11.30 8.52 2.13
C HIS A 323 -10.11 9.16 2.87
N PRO A 324 -9.32 10.00 2.19
CA PRO A 324 -8.18 10.68 2.82
C PRO A 324 -8.68 11.71 3.84
N CYS A 325 -7.76 12.33 4.58
CA CYS A 325 -8.11 13.40 5.51
C CYS A 325 -8.90 14.52 4.81
N ASP A 326 -9.74 15.24 5.55
CA ASP A 326 -10.63 16.28 5.00
C ASP A 326 -9.87 17.33 4.17
N ALA A 327 -8.64 17.68 4.58
CA ALA A 327 -7.79 18.61 3.85
C ALA A 327 -7.39 18.06 2.48
N ALA A 328 -7.06 16.76 2.40
CA ALA A 328 -6.74 16.08 1.16
C ALA A 328 -7.96 15.89 0.25
N VAL A 329 -9.16 15.64 0.80
CA VAL A 329 -10.41 15.67 0.02
C VAL A 329 -10.61 17.03 -0.66
N LEU A 330 -10.42 18.12 0.09
CA LEU A 330 -10.48 19.48 -0.46
C LEU A 330 -9.36 19.77 -1.47
N SER A 331 -8.17 19.19 -1.28
CA SER A 331 -7.07 19.26 -2.25
C SER A 331 -7.38 18.55 -3.56
N LEU A 332 -7.94 17.34 -3.52
CA LEU A 332 -8.37 16.63 -4.71
C LEU A 332 -9.52 17.35 -5.43
N HIS A 333 -10.45 17.92 -4.67
CA HIS A 333 -11.52 18.74 -5.26
C HIS A 333 -10.96 19.96 -6.00
N GLU A 334 -9.96 20.64 -5.42
CA GLU A 334 -9.29 21.76 -6.08
C GLU A 334 -8.47 21.31 -7.31
N LEU A 335 -7.76 20.19 -7.23
CA LEU A 335 -6.96 19.63 -8.33
C LEU A 335 -7.86 19.27 -9.51
N ALA A 336 -8.92 18.50 -9.27
CA ALA A 336 -9.87 18.10 -10.30
C ALA A 336 -10.60 19.31 -10.91
N GLY A 337 -11.01 20.29 -10.09
CA GLY A 337 -11.65 21.52 -10.55
C GLY A 337 -10.74 22.44 -11.38
N LYS A 338 -9.43 22.17 -11.41
CA LYS A 338 -8.43 22.84 -12.25
C LYS A 338 -7.91 21.94 -13.37
N GLU A 339 -8.68 20.91 -13.74
CA GLU A 339 -8.33 19.98 -14.83
C GLU A 339 -6.97 19.29 -14.60
N TRP A 340 -6.73 18.86 -13.36
CA TRP A 340 -5.51 18.14 -12.96
C TRP A 340 -4.23 18.99 -13.01
N ALA A 341 -4.36 20.31 -13.06
CA ALA A 341 -3.24 21.21 -12.85
C ALA A 341 -2.87 21.26 -11.35
N GLU A 342 -1.69 20.76 -11.03
CA GLU A 342 -1.15 20.68 -9.67
C GLU A 342 -1.11 22.04 -8.97
N GLN A 343 -1.36 22.01 -7.66
CA GLN A 343 -1.20 23.17 -6.79
C GLN A 343 0.28 23.54 -6.67
N PRO A 344 0.65 24.83 -6.63
CA PRO A 344 2.05 25.26 -6.59
C PRO A 344 2.78 25.00 -5.27
N VAL A 345 2.08 24.59 -4.21
CA VAL A 345 2.65 24.42 -2.87
C VAL A 345 2.11 23.15 -2.23
N TYR A 346 3.01 22.34 -1.65
CA TYR A 346 2.68 21.10 -0.95
C TYR A 346 2.89 21.26 0.56
N ARG A 347 1.93 20.75 1.33
CA ARG A 347 1.96 20.74 2.80
C ARG A 347 1.70 19.34 3.34
N LEU A 348 2.79 18.67 3.70
CA LEU A 348 2.75 17.39 4.40
C LEU A 348 2.36 17.63 5.88
N LEU A 349 1.25 17.03 6.31
CA LEU A 349 0.67 17.18 7.63
C LEU A 349 1.30 16.18 8.60
N ASN A 350 2.09 16.68 9.55
CA ASN A 350 2.68 15.85 10.62
C ASN A 350 2.56 16.54 11.98
N GLY A 351 3.51 17.43 12.31
CA GLY A 351 3.54 18.12 13.61
C GLY A 351 2.33 19.03 13.88
N GLU A 352 1.61 19.46 12.84
CA GLU A 352 0.44 20.35 12.96
C GLU A 352 -0.89 19.62 13.18
N LEU A 353 -0.90 18.29 13.10
CA LEU A 353 -2.09 17.49 13.36
C LEU A 353 -2.48 17.59 14.85
N THR A 354 -3.76 17.84 15.13
CA THR A 354 -4.23 18.04 16.51
C THR A 354 -4.95 16.83 17.07
N GLU A 355 -5.68 16.10 16.23
CA GLU A 355 -6.45 14.91 16.60
C GLU A 355 -6.75 14.07 15.35
N GLY A 356 -7.51 12.99 15.55
CA GLY A 356 -7.89 12.05 14.50
C GLY A 356 -7.03 10.80 14.49
N ARG A 357 -7.35 9.93 13.54
CA ARG A 357 -6.77 8.61 13.35
C ARG A 357 -6.71 8.26 11.88
N ASP A 358 -5.86 7.29 11.58
CA ASP A 358 -5.91 6.57 10.33
C ASP A 358 -6.58 5.21 10.56
N GLU A 359 -7.82 5.07 10.08
CA GLU A 359 -8.57 3.82 10.12
C GLU A 359 -8.35 3.05 8.83
N LEU A 360 -7.34 2.18 8.82
CA LEU A 360 -6.93 1.39 7.65
C LEU A 360 -7.18 -0.10 7.87
N GLY A 361 -7.94 -0.71 6.97
CA GLY A 361 -8.20 -2.14 6.99
C GLY A 361 -8.74 -2.69 5.69
N VAL A 362 -9.20 -3.94 5.76
CA VAL A 362 -9.76 -4.67 4.62
C VAL A 362 -11.21 -5.05 4.92
N LEU A 363 -12.12 -4.71 4.01
CA LEU A 363 -13.54 -5.07 4.06
C LEU A 363 -13.77 -6.24 3.11
N LEU A 364 -13.80 -7.46 3.64
CA LEU A 364 -14.19 -8.66 2.90
C LEU A 364 -15.71 -8.67 2.80
N TYR A 365 -16.27 -8.96 1.62
CA TYR A 365 -17.72 -8.94 1.41
C TYR A 365 -18.24 -10.08 0.52
N GLY A 366 -19.55 -10.33 0.64
CA GLY A 366 -20.30 -11.34 -0.12
C GLY A 366 -20.36 -12.72 0.52
N HIS A 367 -19.69 -12.92 1.66
CA HIS A 367 -19.71 -14.17 2.41
C HIS A 367 -20.99 -14.32 3.25
N ALA A 368 -21.14 -15.45 3.95
CA ALA A 368 -22.35 -15.82 4.69
C ALA A 368 -22.76 -14.83 5.82
N LYS A 369 -21.85 -13.94 6.23
CA LYS A 369 -22.09 -12.87 7.23
C LYS A 369 -22.03 -11.48 6.60
N ASN A 370 -22.39 -11.38 5.32
CA ASN A 370 -22.38 -10.18 4.50
C ASN A 370 -21.00 -9.53 4.31
N ALA A 371 -20.53 -8.76 5.28
CA ALA A 371 -19.23 -8.08 5.21
C ALA A 371 -18.53 -8.02 6.56
N TYR A 372 -17.20 -8.07 6.52
CA TYR A 372 -16.32 -8.06 7.68
C TYR A 372 -15.11 -7.17 7.41
N TRP A 373 -14.96 -6.14 8.24
CA TRP A 373 -13.79 -5.27 8.22
C TRP A 373 -12.77 -5.73 9.25
N TYR A 374 -11.49 -5.74 8.89
CA TYR A 374 -10.39 -5.99 9.82
C TYR A 374 -9.22 -5.05 9.57
N GLY A 375 -8.72 -4.41 10.62
CA GLY A 375 -7.67 -3.41 10.46
C GLY A 375 -7.34 -2.59 11.71
N SER A 376 -6.56 -1.53 11.51
CA SER A 376 -5.98 -0.67 12.55
C SER A 376 -6.79 0.62 12.74
N HIS A 377 -6.94 1.04 14.00
CA HIS A 377 -7.54 2.32 14.41
C HIS A 377 -6.49 3.25 15.04
N LEU A 378 -5.32 3.39 14.43
CA LEU A 378 -4.21 4.11 15.05
C LEU A 378 -4.47 5.62 15.11
N SER A 379 -4.50 6.19 16.32
CA SER A 379 -4.64 7.64 16.50
C SER A 379 -3.32 8.38 16.36
N VAL A 380 -3.38 9.67 16.03
CA VAL A 380 -2.18 10.53 15.97
C VAL A 380 -1.49 10.68 17.33
N GLN A 381 -2.24 10.62 18.43
CA GLN A 381 -1.68 10.64 19.79
C GLN A 381 -0.89 9.37 20.08
N GLU A 382 -1.47 8.20 19.84
CA GLU A 382 -0.76 6.92 20.02
C GLU A 382 0.47 6.85 19.13
N ALA A 383 0.38 7.29 17.86
CA ALA A 383 1.52 7.29 16.95
C ALA A 383 2.70 8.09 17.51
N ARG A 384 2.43 9.29 18.05
CA ARG A 384 3.45 10.16 18.67
C ARG A 384 4.06 9.55 19.93
N ASP A 385 3.25 8.86 20.74
CA ASP A 385 3.72 8.17 21.94
C ASP A 385 4.60 6.95 21.60
N LEU A 386 4.29 6.28 20.48
CA LEU A 386 4.96 5.06 20.04
C LEU A 386 6.27 5.35 19.29
N ALA A 387 6.29 6.30 18.35
CA ALA A 387 7.47 6.60 17.55
C ALA A 387 7.53 8.09 17.12
N PRO A 388 8.73 8.70 17.12
CA PRO A 388 8.89 10.08 16.70
C PRO A 388 8.80 10.24 15.17
N TYR A 389 8.73 11.50 14.74
CA TYR A 389 8.86 11.97 13.35
C TYR A 389 7.73 11.58 12.39
N GLN A 390 6.64 11.00 12.87
CA GLN A 390 5.55 10.53 12.01
C GLN A 390 4.18 10.68 12.67
N ASN A 391 3.16 10.71 11.82
CA ASN A 391 1.75 10.69 12.19
C ASN A 391 1.22 9.25 12.16
N ALA A 392 -0.11 9.05 12.24
CA ALA A 392 -0.71 7.71 12.25
C ALA A 392 -0.48 6.98 10.92
N THR A 393 -0.73 7.64 9.79
CA THR A 393 -0.49 7.10 8.44
C THR A 393 0.95 6.62 8.29
N GLY A 394 1.91 7.48 8.64
CA GLY A 394 3.33 7.17 8.56
C GLY A 394 3.72 5.97 9.43
N LEU A 395 3.19 5.86 10.65
CA LEU A 395 3.53 4.75 11.54
C LEU A 395 2.97 3.41 11.08
N GLN A 396 1.78 3.37 10.48
CA GLN A 396 1.26 2.14 9.88
C GLN A 396 2.18 1.65 8.75
N VAL A 397 2.66 2.56 7.90
CA VAL A 397 3.60 2.24 6.81
C VAL A 397 4.92 1.73 7.37
N THR A 398 5.54 2.47 8.29
CA THR A 398 6.89 2.14 8.79
C THR A 398 6.89 0.91 9.69
N ALA A 399 5.79 0.61 10.38
CA ALA A 399 5.62 -0.64 11.12
C ALA A 399 5.63 -1.86 10.20
N ALA A 400 4.97 -1.75 9.04
CA ALA A 400 4.98 -2.80 8.03
C ALA A 400 6.37 -2.97 7.40
N VAL A 401 7.02 -1.87 7.00
CA VAL A 401 8.40 -1.88 6.48
C VAL A 401 9.34 -2.53 7.50
N LEU A 402 9.23 -2.21 8.79
CA LEU A 402 10.03 -2.87 9.84
C LEU A 402 9.80 -4.38 9.86
N GLY A 403 8.55 -4.84 9.76
CA GLY A 403 8.21 -6.26 9.66
C GLY A 403 8.86 -6.93 8.45
N GLY A 404 8.78 -6.29 7.27
CA GLY A 404 9.42 -6.77 6.05
C GLY A 404 10.95 -6.81 6.16
N MET A 405 11.57 -5.79 6.78
CA MET A 405 13.02 -5.76 7.03
C MET A 405 13.47 -6.89 7.95
N VAL A 406 12.79 -7.07 9.10
CA VAL A 406 13.11 -8.15 10.05
C VAL A 406 12.97 -9.51 9.37
N TRP A 407 11.93 -9.70 8.56
CA TRP A 407 11.74 -10.94 7.83
C TRP A 407 12.85 -11.17 6.79
N ALA A 408 13.20 -10.16 5.99
CA ALA A 408 14.22 -10.25 4.96
C ALA A 408 15.63 -10.53 5.52
N ILE A 409 15.96 -9.96 6.69
CA ILE A 409 17.23 -10.25 7.37
C ILE A 409 17.31 -11.72 7.78
N ASN A 410 16.21 -12.29 8.26
CA ASN A 410 16.14 -13.69 8.70
C ASN A 410 15.96 -14.68 7.54
N ASN A 411 15.55 -14.21 6.36
CA ASN A 411 15.32 -15.01 5.16
C ASN A 411 15.99 -14.32 3.96
N PRO A 412 17.33 -14.28 3.87
CA PRO A 412 18.03 -13.37 2.95
C PRO A 412 18.14 -13.84 1.50
N ASP A 413 17.75 -15.08 1.18
CA ASP A 413 17.99 -15.72 -0.12
C ASP A 413 16.69 -16.29 -0.75
N VAL A 414 15.56 -15.56 -0.64
CA VAL A 414 14.26 -16.02 -1.18
C VAL A 414 13.92 -15.47 -2.57
N GLY A 415 14.72 -14.54 -3.10
CA GLY A 415 14.43 -13.78 -4.31
C GLY A 415 13.47 -12.62 -4.08
N LEU A 416 12.83 -12.15 -5.16
CA LEU A 416 11.83 -11.07 -5.08
C LEU A 416 10.51 -11.67 -4.56
N ILE A 417 9.83 -10.96 -3.67
CA ILE A 417 8.62 -11.42 -3.01
C ILE A 417 7.65 -10.27 -2.78
N GLU A 418 6.36 -10.50 -2.99
CA GLU A 418 5.30 -9.54 -2.68
C GLU A 418 4.75 -9.73 -1.25
N ALA A 419 4.04 -8.73 -0.74
CA ALA A 419 3.40 -8.79 0.57
C ALA A 419 2.49 -10.02 0.76
N ASP A 420 1.80 -10.43 -0.30
CA ASP A 420 0.86 -11.56 -0.29
C ASP A 420 1.54 -12.91 -0.04
N GLU A 421 2.85 -13.03 -0.30
CA GLU A 421 3.61 -14.26 -0.14
C GLU A 421 4.27 -14.36 1.25
N LEU A 422 4.38 -13.24 1.98
CA LEU A 422 5.00 -13.21 3.31
C LEU A 422 4.13 -13.89 4.39
N PRO A 423 4.75 -14.44 5.45
CA PRO A 423 4.04 -15.02 6.58
C PRO A 423 3.38 -13.94 7.45
N HIS A 424 2.06 -13.79 7.30
CA HIS A 424 1.29 -12.74 7.96
C HIS A 424 1.46 -12.67 9.49
N GLU A 425 1.56 -13.82 10.18
CA GLU A 425 1.77 -13.86 11.62
C GLU A 425 3.09 -13.21 12.04
N ASP A 426 4.17 -13.48 11.31
CA ASP A 426 5.49 -12.94 11.62
C ASP A 426 5.52 -11.42 11.39
N ILE A 427 4.91 -10.97 10.28
CA ILE A 427 4.82 -9.53 9.98
C ILE A 427 3.94 -8.82 11.02
N LEU A 428 2.77 -9.37 11.35
CA LEU A 428 1.86 -8.77 12.34
C LEU A 428 2.43 -8.83 13.76
N ALA A 429 3.27 -9.82 14.10
CA ALA A 429 3.96 -9.86 15.39
C ALA A 429 4.97 -8.70 15.56
N VAL A 430 5.59 -8.26 14.47
CA VAL A 430 6.51 -7.10 14.45
C VAL A 430 5.75 -5.78 14.36
N ALA A 431 4.78 -5.68 13.46
CA ALA A 431 4.03 -4.45 13.21
C ALA A 431 3.00 -4.15 14.31
N GLY A 432 2.34 -5.18 14.87
CA GLY A 432 1.21 -5.07 15.80
C GLY A 432 1.38 -4.07 16.95
N PRO A 433 2.53 -4.01 17.65
CA PRO A 433 2.79 -3.02 18.71
C PRO A 433 2.68 -1.54 18.26
N TYR A 434 2.69 -1.28 16.95
CA TYR A 434 2.64 0.05 16.35
C TYR A 434 1.31 0.41 15.70
N LEU A 435 0.32 -0.49 15.70
CA LEU A 435 -0.93 -0.33 14.94
C LEU A 435 -2.10 0.18 15.79
N GLY A 436 -1.86 0.57 17.05
CA GLY A 436 -2.94 0.93 17.96
C GLY A 436 -3.93 -0.25 18.12
N PRO A 437 -5.23 0.02 18.34
CA PRO A 437 -6.24 -1.03 18.32
C PRO A 437 -6.35 -1.66 16.93
N VAL A 438 -6.19 -2.99 16.85
CA VAL A 438 -6.50 -3.77 15.64
C VAL A 438 -7.76 -4.57 15.91
N VAL A 439 -8.83 -4.31 15.14
CA VAL A 439 -10.17 -4.83 15.42
C VAL A 439 -10.78 -5.51 14.21
N GLY A 440 -11.81 -6.32 14.46
CA GLY A 440 -12.60 -7.02 13.47
C GLY A 440 -14.08 -6.80 13.70
N GLU A 441 -14.80 -6.28 12.71
CA GLU A 441 -16.20 -5.86 12.86
C GLU A 441 -17.04 -6.34 11.67
N TYR A 442 -18.15 -7.02 11.96
CA TYR A 442 -19.15 -7.39 10.97
C TYR A 442 -20.16 -6.27 10.75
N THR A 443 -20.71 -6.19 9.56
CA THR A 443 -21.80 -5.26 9.24
C THR A 443 -22.82 -5.89 8.30
N ASP A 444 -24.09 -5.54 8.50
CA ASP A 444 -25.16 -5.84 7.56
C ASP A 444 -25.24 -4.81 6.42
N TRP A 445 -24.38 -3.79 6.46
CA TRP A 445 -24.38 -2.74 5.45
C TRP A 445 -24.11 -3.28 4.04
N THR A 446 -24.81 -2.75 3.05
CA THR A 446 -24.53 -3.00 1.64
C THR A 446 -24.49 -1.71 0.82
N PRO A 447 -23.86 -1.72 -0.38
CA PRO A 447 -23.92 -0.60 -1.32
C PRO A 447 -25.32 -0.24 -1.83
N LEU A 448 -26.37 -0.96 -1.44
CA LEU A 448 -27.78 -0.67 -1.75
C LEU A 448 -28.51 0.06 -0.63
N ASP A 449 -27.93 0.16 0.56
CA ASP A 449 -28.62 0.68 1.73
C ASP A 449 -29.02 2.14 1.54
N GLY A 450 -30.33 2.40 1.68
CA GLY A 450 -30.89 3.74 1.60
C GLY A 450 -30.90 4.37 0.20
N ARG A 451 -30.67 3.59 -0.86
CA ARG A 451 -30.68 4.06 -2.27
C ARG A 451 -32.08 4.23 -2.84
N GLU A 452 -32.15 4.88 -4.01
CA GLU A 452 -33.35 5.06 -4.85
C GLU A 452 -34.51 5.82 -4.19
N LYS A 453 -34.21 6.63 -3.16
CA LYS A 453 -35.22 7.40 -2.44
C LYS A 453 -35.81 8.56 -3.24
N LEU A 454 -34.98 9.25 -4.01
CA LEU A 454 -35.36 10.49 -4.72
C LEU A 454 -35.30 10.37 -6.23
N PHE A 455 -34.40 9.52 -6.76
CA PHE A 455 -34.19 9.35 -8.19
C PHE A 455 -34.04 7.86 -8.49
N PRO A 456 -34.47 7.40 -9.68
CA PRO A 456 -34.16 6.05 -10.13
C PRO A 456 -32.65 5.89 -10.29
N GLU A 457 -32.13 4.73 -9.89
CA GLU A 457 -30.71 4.38 -10.03
C GLU A 457 -30.57 3.06 -10.79
N ASP A 458 -29.50 2.90 -11.55
CA ASP A 458 -29.26 1.69 -12.33
C ASP A 458 -28.60 0.59 -11.47
N VAL A 459 -29.34 -0.01 -10.53
CA VAL A 459 -28.79 -0.95 -9.54
C VAL A 459 -29.10 -2.42 -9.84
N ASP A 460 -28.27 -3.31 -9.29
CA ASP A 460 -28.52 -4.75 -9.26
C ASP A 460 -29.00 -5.20 -7.87
N HIS A 461 -30.31 -5.42 -7.72
CA HIS A 461 -30.91 -5.89 -6.48
C HIS A 461 -30.65 -7.36 -6.15
N GLN A 462 -30.23 -8.17 -7.13
CA GLN A 462 -29.99 -9.59 -6.90
C GLN A 462 -28.64 -9.83 -6.22
N ASP A 463 -27.71 -8.91 -6.37
CA ASP A 463 -26.40 -8.98 -5.75
C ASP A 463 -25.93 -7.58 -5.33
N PRO A 464 -26.13 -7.21 -4.05
CA PRO A 464 -25.80 -5.87 -3.55
C PRO A 464 -24.34 -5.47 -3.75
N TRP A 465 -23.43 -6.44 -3.81
CA TRP A 465 -21.98 -6.24 -3.88
C TRP A 465 -21.39 -6.15 -5.29
N GLN A 466 -22.22 -6.17 -6.34
CA GLN A 466 -21.75 -5.90 -7.70
C GLN A 466 -21.08 -4.53 -7.78
N PHE A 467 -19.99 -4.42 -8.53
CA PHE A 467 -19.31 -3.13 -8.73
C PHE A 467 -20.24 -2.07 -9.32
N ARG A 468 -21.26 -2.48 -10.07
CA ARG A 468 -22.37 -1.61 -10.55
C ARG A 468 -23.04 -0.83 -9.41
N ASN A 469 -23.19 -1.45 -8.24
CA ASN A 469 -23.79 -0.83 -7.05
C ASN A 469 -22.76 -0.03 -6.25
N VAL A 470 -21.54 -0.54 -6.14
CA VAL A 470 -20.42 0.09 -5.43
C VAL A 470 -20.05 1.42 -6.08
N ARG A 471 -19.84 1.45 -7.40
CA ARG A 471 -19.42 2.65 -8.12
C ARG A 471 -20.46 3.77 -8.06
N VAL A 472 -20.01 4.97 -7.72
CA VAL A 472 -20.83 6.20 -7.78
C VAL A 472 -20.88 6.67 -9.24
N ARG A 473 -22.08 6.86 -9.78
CA ARG A 473 -22.35 7.18 -11.18
C ARG A 473 -23.24 8.41 -11.29
#